data_AF-A0A6V8DTV6-F1
#
_entry.id   AF-A0A6V8DTV6-F1
#
_cell.length_a   1.000
_cell.length_b   1.000
_cell.length_c   1.000
_cell.angle_alpha   90.00
_cell.angle_beta   90.00
_cell.angle_gamma   90.00
#
_symmetry.space_group_name_H-M   'P 1'
#
loop_
_entity.id
_entity.type
_entity.pdbx_description
1 polymer ?
#
loop_
_entity_poly.entity_id
_entity_poly.type
_entity_poly.pdbx_seq_one_letter_code
_entity_poly.pdbx_strand_id
1 'polypeptide(L)'
;MTVSLPMCSVDFMDTSLSVEEQAIADRITELRAQLGEDLLILGHHYQRDSIVMHADFLGDSFMLSQKAADSDAKYIVFCGVHFMAESADILTSDDQHVILPNLRAGCSMADMATLGDVEVAWQEILQETGLRDPITRENPVALASENDAFLVPVTYMNSSADLKDFVGRHGGIVCTSTNASGALQWAFDRAGEGGSVLFFPDQHLGRNTGASMGID
;
A
#
# COMPACT_ATOMS: atom_id res chain seq x y z
N MET A 1 12.24 3.12 -58.41
CA MET A 1 11.08 2.56 -57.69
C MET A 1 11.35 2.71 -56.21
N THR A 2 10.66 3.63 -55.55
CA THR A 2 10.73 3.83 -54.09
C THR A 2 9.87 2.75 -53.43
N VAL A 3 10.51 1.82 -52.73
CA VAL A 3 9.82 0.82 -51.91
C VAL A 3 9.42 1.52 -50.62
N SER A 4 8.14 1.90 -50.51
CA SER A 4 7.55 2.29 -49.23
C SER A 4 7.31 1.02 -48.43
N LEU A 5 8.00 0.85 -47.31
CA LEU A 5 7.63 -0.18 -46.34
C LEU A 5 6.24 0.18 -45.80
N PRO A 6 5.30 -0.78 -45.70
CA PRO A 6 4.02 -0.53 -45.07
C PRO A 6 4.30 -0.15 -43.61
N MET A 7 3.83 1.04 -43.21
CA MET A 7 3.71 1.37 -41.79
C MET A 7 2.78 0.29 -41.20
N CYS A 8 3.27 -0.48 -40.22
CA CYS A 8 2.41 -1.37 -39.47
C CYS A 8 1.23 -0.55 -38.94
N SER A 9 0.02 -0.85 -39.41
CA SER A 9 -1.20 -0.34 -38.84
C SER A 9 -1.34 -0.97 -37.47
N VAL A 10 -0.94 -0.26 -36.43
CA VAL A 10 -1.23 -0.66 -35.04
C VAL A 10 -2.70 -0.34 -34.82
N ASP A 11 -3.52 -1.38 -34.69
CA ASP A 11 -4.89 -1.22 -34.24
C ASP A 11 -4.89 -1.10 -32.71
N PHE A 12 -5.09 0.11 -32.20
CA PHE A 12 -5.14 0.39 -30.77
C PHE A 12 -6.38 -0.22 -30.08
N MET A 13 -7.32 -0.77 -30.84
CA MET A 13 -8.54 -1.41 -30.34
C MET A 13 -8.45 -2.94 -30.37
N ASP A 14 -7.37 -3.50 -30.91
CA ASP A 14 -7.15 -4.94 -30.89
C ASP A 14 -6.80 -5.40 -29.47
N THR A 15 -7.77 -6.03 -28.82
CA THR A 15 -7.66 -6.62 -27.48
C THR A 15 -7.52 -8.14 -27.55
N SER A 16 -7.27 -8.70 -28.73
CA SER A 16 -7.07 -10.13 -28.88
C SER A 16 -5.75 -10.55 -28.24
N LEU A 17 -5.78 -11.69 -27.55
CA LEU A 17 -4.59 -12.30 -26.99
C LEU A 17 -3.74 -12.88 -28.13
N SER A 18 -2.42 -12.69 -28.06
CA SER A 18 -1.50 -13.44 -28.89
C SER A 18 -1.61 -14.95 -28.62
N VAL A 19 -1.09 -15.79 -29.52
CA VAL A 19 -1.09 -17.25 -29.34
C VAL A 19 -0.40 -17.66 -28.03
N GLU A 20 0.66 -16.95 -27.65
CA GLU A 20 1.40 -17.19 -26.40
C GLU A 20 0.56 -16.77 -25.17
N GLU A 21 -0.07 -15.60 -25.21
CA GLU A 21 -0.95 -15.13 -24.14
C GLU A 21 -2.18 -16.03 -23.98
N GLN A 22 -2.76 -16.52 -25.08
CA GLN A 22 -3.87 -17.47 -25.02
C GLN A 22 -3.46 -18.78 -24.35
N ALA A 23 -2.28 -19.32 -24.69
CA ALA A 23 -1.76 -20.53 -24.03
C ALA A 23 -1.53 -20.32 -22.51
N ILE A 24 -1.08 -19.13 -22.11
CA ILE A 24 -0.94 -18.75 -20.70
C ILE A 24 -2.32 -18.66 -20.03
N ALA A 25 -3.29 -18.00 -20.66
CA ALA A 25 -4.65 -17.84 -20.16
C ALA A 25 -5.35 -19.20 -19.97
N ASP A 26 -5.18 -20.11 -20.93
CA ASP A 26 -5.70 -21.49 -20.85
C ASP A 26 -5.07 -22.23 -19.68
N ARG A 27 -3.76 -22.08 -19.48
CA ARG A 27 -3.04 -22.71 -18.36
C ARG A 27 -3.48 -22.16 -17.00
N ILE A 28 -3.70 -20.85 -16.90
CA ILE A 28 -4.24 -20.22 -15.68
C ILE A 28 -5.62 -20.81 -15.40
N THR A 29 -6.49 -20.89 -16.40
CA THR A 29 -7.84 -21.45 -16.26
C THR A 29 -7.81 -22.90 -15.76
N GLU A 30 -6.91 -23.73 -16.30
CA GLU A 30 -6.72 -25.12 -15.86
C GLU A 30 -6.29 -25.19 -14.38
N LEU A 31 -5.34 -24.36 -13.96
CA LEU A 31 -4.86 -24.32 -12.58
C LEU A 31 -5.92 -23.80 -11.61
N ARG A 32 -6.71 -22.79 -12.02
CA ARG A 32 -7.85 -22.32 -11.23
C ARG A 32 -8.87 -23.42 -11.00
N ALA A 33 -9.17 -24.23 -12.01
CA ALA A 33 -10.08 -25.36 -11.86
C ALA A 33 -9.54 -26.46 -10.91
N GLN A 34 -8.22 -26.66 -10.87
CA GLN A 34 -7.58 -27.63 -9.98
C GLN A 34 -7.54 -27.17 -8.52
N LEU A 35 -7.29 -25.87 -8.30
CA LEU A 35 -7.19 -25.30 -6.96
C LEU A 35 -8.56 -24.92 -6.37
N GLY A 36 -9.56 -24.62 -7.21
CA GLY A 36 -10.90 -24.29 -6.77
C GLY A 36 -10.90 -23.12 -5.78
N GLU A 37 -11.59 -23.31 -4.66
CA GLU A 37 -11.71 -22.31 -3.59
C GLU A 37 -10.40 -22.05 -2.83
N ASP A 38 -9.38 -22.90 -2.98
CA ASP A 38 -8.07 -22.69 -2.35
C ASP A 38 -7.28 -21.54 -3.00
N LEU A 39 -7.73 -21.00 -4.14
CA LEU A 39 -7.05 -19.95 -4.90
C LEU A 39 -7.88 -18.66 -4.98
N LEU A 40 -7.25 -17.55 -4.63
CA LEU A 40 -7.75 -16.20 -4.84
C LEU A 40 -6.78 -15.40 -5.70
N ILE A 41 -7.26 -14.77 -6.78
CA ILE A 41 -6.44 -13.87 -7.61
C ILE A 41 -6.93 -12.42 -7.42
N LEU A 42 -6.05 -11.56 -6.92
CA LEU A 42 -6.34 -10.14 -6.65
C LEU A 42 -5.65 -9.26 -7.68
N GLY A 43 -6.38 -8.38 -8.35
CA GLY A 43 -5.84 -7.44 -9.34
C GLY A 43 -5.92 -5.99 -8.89
N HIS A 44 -4.83 -5.25 -8.99
CA HIS A 44 -4.87 -3.79 -8.84
C HIS A 44 -5.45 -3.11 -10.10
N HIS A 45 -6.11 -1.96 -9.96
CA HIS A 45 -6.68 -1.19 -11.08
C HIS A 45 -5.71 -0.82 -12.20
N TYR A 46 -4.40 -0.84 -11.94
CA TYR A 46 -3.36 -0.50 -12.91
C TYR A 46 -2.80 -1.71 -13.67
N GLN A 47 -3.37 -2.90 -13.46
CA GLN A 47 -2.99 -4.09 -14.21
C GLN A 47 -3.47 -4.03 -15.66
N ARG A 48 -2.77 -4.76 -16.53
CA ARG A 48 -3.16 -4.93 -17.94
C ARG A 48 -4.41 -5.79 -18.03
N ASP A 49 -5.20 -5.60 -19.09
CA ASP A 49 -6.42 -6.38 -19.33
C ASP A 49 -6.18 -7.89 -19.35
N SER A 50 -5.04 -8.32 -19.91
CA SER A 50 -4.61 -9.73 -19.93
C SER A 50 -4.32 -10.33 -18.55
N ILE A 51 -4.22 -9.50 -17.51
CA ILE A 51 -4.13 -9.93 -16.10
C ILE A 51 -5.49 -9.77 -15.42
N VAL A 52 -6.18 -8.65 -15.66
CA VAL A 52 -7.49 -8.35 -15.06
C VAL A 52 -8.51 -9.42 -15.38
N MET A 53 -8.49 -10.00 -16.58
CA MET A 53 -9.40 -11.08 -16.98
C MET A 53 -9.30 -12.34 -16.10
N HIS A 54 -8.22 -12.50 -15.33
CA HIS A 54 -8.00 -13.61 -14.42
C HIS A 54 -8.25 -13.26 -12.95
N ALA A 55 -8.45 -11.98 -12.61
CA ALA A 55 -8.64 -11.53 -11.24
C ALA A 55 -10.07 -11.81 -10.76
N ASP A 56 -10.18 -12.35 -9.54
CA ASP A 56 -11.45 -12.54 -8.84
C ASP A 56 -12.00 -11.20 -8.32
N PHE A 57 -11.10 -10.33 -7.86
CA PHE A 57 -11.43 -8.97 -7.45
C PHE A 57 -10.46 -7.96 -8.04
N LEU A 58 -11.00 -6.81 -8.43
CA LEU A 58 -10.26 -5.65 -8.93
C LEU A 58 -10.44 -4.48 -7.97
N GLY A 59 -9.35 -3.87 -7.50
CA GLY A 59 -9.42 -2.90 -6.41
C GLY A 59 -8.22 -1.99 -6.19
N ASP A 60 -8.37 -1.11 -5.20
CA ASP A 60 -7.26 -0.38 -4.58
C ASP A 60 -6.50 -1.24 -3.55
N SER A 61 -5.35 -0.76 -3.09
CA SER A 61 -4.47 -1.53 -2.20
C SER A 61 -5.13 -1.94 -0.87
N PHE A 62 -5.94 -1.08 -0.28
CA PHE A 62 -6.52 -1.33 1.04
C PHE A 62 -7.66 -2.35 0.95
N MET A 63 -8.57 -2.17 -0.01
CA MET A 63 -9.65 -3.10 -0.24
C MET A 63 -9.13 -4.50 -0.61
N LEU A 64 -8.11 -4.59 -1.46
CA LEU A 64 -7.52 -5.88 -1.81
C LEU A 64 -6.84 -6.56 -0.63
N SER A 65 -6.13 -5.81 0.24
CA SER A 65 -5.51 -6.39 1.43
C SER A 65 -6.56 -6.90 2.43
N GLN A 66 -7.69 -6.19 2.57
CA GLN A 66 -8.82 -6.66 3.38
C GLN A 66 -9.48 -7.91 2.77
N LYS A 67 -9.65 -7.94 1.44
CA LYS A 67 -10.18 -9.13 0.74
C LYS A 67 -9.30 -10.36 0.89
N ALA A 68 -7.98 -10.17 0.91
CA ALA A 68 -7.03 -11.24 1.20
C ALA A 68 -7.26 -11.82 2.61
N ALA A 69 -7.35 -10.94 3.62
CA ALA A 69 -7.56 -11.33 5.00
C ALA A 69 -8.93 -11.97 5.27
N ASP A 70 -10.00 -11.50 4.61
CA ASP A 70 -11.37 -12.00 4.76
C ASP A 70 -11.63 -13.32 4.00
N SER A 71 -10.69 -13.78 3.18
CA SER A 71 -10.86 -14.98 2.35
C SER A 71 -10.39 -16.24 3.08
N ASP A 72 -11.07 -17.36 2.83
CA ASP A 72 -10.62 -18.69 3.27
C ASP A 72 -9.61 -19.33 2.29
N ALA A 73 -9.26 -18.65 1.20
CA ALA A 73 -8.34 -19.18 0.19
C ALA A 73 -6.92 -19.32 0.73
N LYS A 74 -6.32 -20.49 0.51
CA LYS A 74 -4.96 -20.80 0.94
C LYS A 74 -3.89 -20.08 0.13
N TYR A 75 -4.11 -19.87 -1.15
CA TYR A 75 -3.15 -19.25 -2.06
C TYR A 75 -3.72 -17.95 -2.60
N ILE A 76 -3.03 -16.84 -2.35
CA ILE A 76 -3.46 -15.50 -2.74
C ILE A 76 -2.45 -14.95 -3.73
N VAL A 77 -2.80 -14.94 -5.01
CA VAL A 77 -1.96 -14.35 -6.05
C VAL A 77 -2.27 -12.86 -6.14
N PHE A 78 -1.32 -12.04 -5.69
CA PHE A 78 -1.48 -10.59 -5.66
C PHE A 78 -0.86 -9.95 -6.91
N CYS A 79 -1.70 -9.67 -7.91
CA CYS A 79 -1.32 -8.95 -9.12
C CYS A 79 -1.26 -7.44 -8.84
N GLY A 80 -0.18 -7.02 -8.20
CA GLY A 80 0.12 -5.64 -7.81
C GLY A 80 1.62 -5.37 -7.75
N VAL A 81 2.03 -4.59 -6.75
CA VAL A 81 3.44 -4.28 -6.46
C VAL A 81 3.80 -4.77 -5.05
N HIS A 82 5.10 -4.81 -4.75
CA HIS A 82 5.69 -5.41 -3.57
C HIS A 82 4.99 -5.04 -2.26
N PHE A 83 4.90 -3.75 -1.95
CA PHE A 83 4.29 -3.30 -0.69
C PHE A 83 2.82 -3.70 -0.53
N MET A 84 2.08 -3.85 -1.64
CA MET A 84 0.68 -4.26 -1.58
C MET A 84 0.58 -5.73 -1.20
N ALA A 85 1.43 -6.58 -1.79
CA ALA A 85 1.52 -7.99 -1.43
C ALA A 85 2.00 -8.17 0.02
N GLU A 86 3.00 -7.40 0.48
CA GLU A 86 3.43 -7.39 1.89
C GLU A 86 2.29 -7.00 2.82
N SER A 87 1.48 -6.01 2.45
CA SER A 87 0.36 -5.57 3.29
C SER A 87 -0.75 -6.62 3.37
N ALA A 88 -1.00 -7.34 2.29
CA ALA A 88 -1.90 -8.50 2.33
C ALA A 88 -1.33 -9.58 3.25
N ASP A 89 -0.05 -9.91 3.12
CA ASP A 89 0.64 -10.93 3.92
C ASP A 89 0.60 -10.61 5.43
N ILE A 90 0.80 -9.34 5.80
CA ILE A 90 0.69 -8.86 7.19
C ILE A 90 -0.71 -9.07 7.79
N LEU A 91 -1.77 -8.96 6.96
CA LEU A 91 -3.16 -9.05 7.43
C LEU A 91 -3.74 -10.47 7.36
N THR A 92 -3.16 -11.34 6.53
CA THR A 92 -3.57 -12.73 6.39
C THR A 92 -3.08 -13.60 7.54
N SER A 93 -3.63 -14.81 7.65
CA SER A 93 -3.21 -15.81 8.63
C SER A 93 -2.02 -16.66 8.16
N ASP A 94 -1.36 -17.35 9.08
CA ASP A 94 -0.22 -18.25 8.80
C ASP A 94 -0.57 -19.41 7.82
N ASP A 95 -1.86 -19.76 7.71
CA ASP A 95 -2.36 -20.80 6.80
C ASP A 95 -2.55 -20.29 5.37
N GLN A 96 -2.46 -18.99 5.15
CA GLN A 96 -2.56 -18.34 3.84
C GLN A 96 -1.18 -18.01 3.28
N HIS A 97 -1.04 -18.07 1.96
CA HIS A 97 0.21 -17.82 1.26
C HIS A 97 0.01 -16.73 0.21
N VAL A 98 0.54 -15.54 0.48
CA VAL A 98 0.52 -14.43 -0.46
C VAL A 98 1.68 -14.55 -1.45
N ILE A 99 1.36 -14.53 -2.74
CA ILE A 99 2.29 -14.75 -3.85
C ILE A 99 2.28 -13.51 -4.75
N LEU A 100 3.44 -12.86 -4.88
CA LEU A 100 3.67 -11.81 -5.86
C LEU A 100 4.29 -12.42 -7.14
N PRO A 101 3.61 -12.41 -8.30
CA PRO A 101 4.12 -13.05 -9.52
C PRO A 101 5.48 -12.54 -10.00
N ASN A 102 5.81 -11.29 -9.68
CA ASN A 102 7.07 -10.67 -10.05
C ASN A 102 7.61 -9.81 -8.90
N LEU A 103 8.64 -10.30 -8.22
CA LEU A 103 9.30 -9.58 -7.12
C LEU A 103 9.92 -8.25 -7.54
N ARG A 104 10.14 -8.01 -8.85
CA ARG A 104 10.62 -6.72 -9.36
C ARG A 104 9.52 -5.68 -9.55
N ALA A 105 8.25 -6.03 -9.29
CA ALA A 105 7.15 -5.07 -9.33
C ALA A 105 7.22 -4.14 -8.11
N GLY A 106 8.03 -3.09 -8.20
CA GLY A 106 8.21 -2.09 -7.14
C GLY A 106 7.35 -0.84 -7.31
N CYS A 107 7.47 0.08 -6.36
CA CYS A 107 6.85 1.39 -6.41
C CYS A 107 7.88 2.45 -6.03
N SER A 108 8.27 3.29 -6.98
CA SER A 108 9.28 4.33 -6.74
C SER A 108 8.91 5.28 -5.60
N MET A 109 7.63 5.51 -5.34
CA MET A 109 7.16 6.31 -4.20
C MET A 109 7.36 5.61 -2.86
N ALA A 110 7.15 4.28 -2.80
CA ALA A 110 7.42 3.51 -1.58
C ALA A 110 8.92 3.53 -1.24
N ASP A 111 9.78 3.56 -2.27
CA ASP A 111 11.23 3.62 -2.13
C ASP A 111 11.77 5.04 -1.80
N MET A 112 10.91 6.07 -1.70
CA MET A 112 11.34 7.44 -1.39
C MET A 112 11.68 7.66 0.08
N ALA A 113 11.20 6.79 0.97
CA ALA A 113 11.57 6.78 2.38
C ALA A 113 12.17 5.42 2.72
N THR A 114 13.29 5.43 3.44
CA THR A 114 13.86 4.23 4.03
C THR A 114 13.68 4.29 5.54
N LEU A 115 13.68 3.13 6.21
CA LEU A 115 13.60 3.09 7.67
C LEU A 115 14.71 3.94 8.31
N GLY A 116 15.94 3.83 7.83
CA GLY A 116 17.07 4.60 8.37
C GLY A 116 16.88 6.12 8.25
N ASP A 117 16.35 6.61 7.13
CA ASP A 117 16.08 8.04 6.96
C ASP A 117 14.95 8.50 7.89
N VAL A 118 13.91 7.69 8.04
CA VAL A 118 12.77 7.99 8.93
C VAL A 118 13.20 7.98 10.39
N GLU A 119 14.02 7.02 10.83
CA GLU A 119 14.54 6.96 12.19
C GLU A 119 15.40 8.19 12.52
N VAL A 120 16.27 8.61 11.61
CA VAL A 120 17.09 9.82 11.79
C VAL A 120 16.20 11.05 11.90
N ALA A 121 15.29 11.25 10.94
CA ALA A 121 14.36 12.40 10.96
C ALA A 121 13.49 12.42 12.22
N TRP A 122 13.00 11.25 12.65
CA TRP A 122 12.20 11.10 13.86
C TRP A 122 12.93 11.57 15.11
N GLN A 123 14.17 11.09 15.31
CA GLN A 123 14.98 11.47 16.47
C GLN A 123 15.31 12.97 16.46
N GLU A 124 15.68 13.53 15.31
CA GLU A 124 15.98 14.96 15.17
C GLU A 124 14.75 15.82 15.49
N ILE A 125 13.57 15.48 14.97
CA ILE A 125 12.34 16.24 15.24
C ILE A 125 12.00 16.19 16.74
N LEU A 126 12.06 15.03 17.37
CA LEU A 126 11.81 14.91 18.82
C LEU A 126 12.78 15.77 19.63
N GLN A 127 14.06 15.75 19.29
CA GLN A 127 15.09 16.52 19.99
C GLN A 127 14.89 18.04 19.84
N GLU A 128 14.59 18.52 18.64
CA GLU A 128 14.47 19.96 18.35
C GLU A 128 13.14 20.54 18.83
N THR A 129 12.06 19.76 18.84
CA THR A 129 10.72 20.23 19.23
C THR A 129 10.42 20.01 20.71
N GLY A 130 11.08 19.06 21.37
CA GLY A 130 10.73 18.62 22.72
C GLY A 130 9.42 17.82 22.80
N LEU A 131 8.82 17.46 21.66
CA LEU A 131 7.70 16.52 21.60
C LEU A 131 8.13 15.16 22.14
N ARG A 132 7.18 14.41 22.70
CA ARG A 132 7.43 13.04 23.16
C ARG A 132 7.08 12.01 22.11
N ASP A 133 7.72 10.86 22.23
CA ASP A 133 7.46 9.69 21.41
C ASP A 133 6.35 8.82 22.03
N PRO A 134 5.26 8.50 21.32
CA PRO A 134 4.21 7.65 21.84
C PRO A 134 4.68 6.26 22.25
N ILE A 135 5.78 5.74 21.69
CA ILE A 135 6.33 4.42 22.04
C ILE A 135 6.71 4.31 23.54
N THR A 136 6.91 5.45 24.20
CA THR A 136 7.26 5.51 25.64
C THR A 136 6.06 5.25 26.56
N ARG A 137 4.85 5.20 26.01
CA ARG A 137 3.61 5.01 26.77
C ARG A 137 3.28 3.53 26.92
N GLU A 138 2.52 3.19 27.97
CA GLU A 138 1.98 1.83 28.14
C GLU A 138 1.08 1.43 26.96
N ASN A 139 0.25 2.36 26.48
CA ASN A 139 -0.51 2.21 25.24
C ASN A 139 -0.13 3.35 24.29
N PRO A 140 0.68 3.09 23.24
CA PRO A 140 1.09 4.11 22.27
C PRO A 140 -0.06 4.75 21.48
N VAL A 141 -1.21 4.08 21.32
CA VAL A 141 -2.33 4.55 20.48
C VAL A 141 -3.49 5.20 21.25
N ALA A 142 -3.41 5.33 22.57
CA ALA A 142 -4.42 6.07 23.35
C ALA A 142 -4.35 7.60 23.07
N LEU A 143 -5.39 8.33 23.48
CA LEU A 143 -5.40 9.79 23.40
C LEU A 143 -4.34 10.40 24.34
N ALA A 144 -3.81 11.57 23.98
CA ALA A 144 -2.93 12.33 24.86
C ALA A 144 -3.68 12.84 26.09
N SER A 145 -2.99 12.93 27.24
CA SER A 145 -3.54 13.55 28.45
C SER A 145 -3.51 15.08 28.35
N GLU A 146 -4.18 15.76 29.28
CA GLU A 146 -4.10 17.21 29.39
C GLU A 146 -2.64 17.65 29.65
N ASN A 147 -2.12 18.59 28.84
CA ASN A 147 -0.72 19.04 28.78
C ASN A 147 0.28 18.08 28.13
N ASP A 148 -0.19 17.00 27.50
CA ASP A 148 0.67 16.10 26.78
C ASP A 148 0.74 16.44 25.27
N ALA A 149 1.96 16.64 24.75
CA ALA A 149 2.23 16.79 23.31
C ALA A 149 3.15 15.67 22.79
N PHE A 150 2.77 15.05 21.68
CA PHE A 150 3.51 13.96 21.04
C PHE A 150 3.74 14.23 19.55
N LEU A 151 4.78 13.61 19.00
CA LEU A 151 4.93 13.41 17.56
C LEU A 151 4.28 12.08 17.20
N VAL A 152 3.33 12.06 16.26
CA VAL A 152 2.65 10.83 15.82
C VAL A 152 3.00 10.56 14.35
N PRO A 153 3.47 9.36 13.97
CA PRO A 153 3.77 9.09 12.57
C PRO A 153 2.52 8.65 11.81
N VAL A 154 2.39 9.11 10.57
CA VAL A 154 1.39 8.61 9.61
C VAL A 154 2.12 8.26 8.33
N THR A 155 2.00 7.02 7.89
CA THR A 155 2.61 6.57 6.63
C THR A 155 1.54 6.29 5.59
N TYR A 156 1.78 6.70 4.35
CA TYR A 156 0.96 6.30 3.23
C TYR A 156 1.17 4.80 2.94
N MET A 157 0.12 4.12 2.47
CA MET A 157 0.11 2.69 2.15
C MET A 157 1.27 2.29 1.23
N ASN A 158 1.67 3.21 0.33
CA ASN A 158 2.85 3.11 -0.52
C ASN A 158 4.13 3.32 0.31
N SER A 159 4.44 2.35 1.14
CA SER A 159 5.61 2.27 2.03
C SER A 159 5.97 0.81 2.25
N SER A 160 7.21 0.52 2.62
CA SER A 160 7.65 -0.84 2.95
C SER A 160 7.04 -1.37 4.27
N ALA A 161 7.06 -2.68 4.46
CA ALA A 161 6.60 -3.33 5.69
C ALA A 161 7.33 -2.85 6.97
N ASP A 162 8.64 -2.60 6.89
CA ASP A 162 9.45 -2.10 8.01
C ASP A 162 9.06 -0.68 8.45
N LEU A 163 8.69 0.20 7.52
CA LEU A 163 8.11 1.50 7.83
C LEU A 163 6.74 1.37 8.49
N LYS A 164 5.92 0.39 8.08
CA LYS A 164 4.63 0.12 8.73
C LYS A 164 4.84 -0.39 10.16
N ASP A 165 5.83 -1.26 10.41
CA ASP A 165 6.23 -1.68 11.76
C ASP A 165 6.65 -0.48 12.62
N PHE A 166 7.54 0.37 12.09
CA PHE A 166 7.95 1.60 12.75
C PHE A 166 6.72 2.45 13.14
N VAL A 167 5.84 2.76 12.19
CA VAL A 167 4.64 3.54 12.46
C VAL A 167 3.77 2.91 13.55
N GLY A 168 3.54 1.60 13.49
CA GLY A 168 2.74 0.88 14.48
C GLY A 168 3.33 0.94 15.89
N ARG A 169 4.64 0.75 16.02
CA ARG A 169 5.36 0.80 17.32
C ARG A 169 5.34 2.19 17.93
N HIS A 170 5.42 3.22 17.09
CA HIS A 170 5.40 4.63 17.48
C HIS A 170 3.97 5.20 17.61
N GLY A 171 2.94 4.35 17.76
CA GLY A 171 1.57 4.78 18.03
C GLY A 171 0.85 5.45 16.85
N GLY A 172 1.38 5.27 15.65
CA GLY A 172 0.88 5.86 14.42
C GLY A 172 -0.14 5.01 13.67
N ILE A 173 -0.41 5.40 12.42
CA ILE A 173 -1.37 4.72 11.54
C ILE A 173 -0.94 4.75 10.07
N VAL A 174 -1.34 3.72 9.31
CA VAL A 174 -1.20 3.67 7.85
C VAL A 174 -2.46 4.25 7.20
N CYS A 175 -2.29 5.09 6.18
CA CYS A 175 -3.42 5.67 5.44
C CYS A 175 -3.36 5.36 3.95
N THR A 176 -4.47 5.54 3.25
CA THR A 176 -4.58 5.62 1.80
C THR A 176 -4.95 7.05 1.38
N SER A 177 -4.97 7.35 0.08
CA SER A 177 -5.48 8.62 -0.43
C SER A 177 -6.97 8.83 -0.11
N THR A 178 -7.74 7.74 0.01
CA THR A 178 -9.18 7.77 0.28
C THR A 178 -9.52 8.03 1.75
N ASN A 179 -8.61 7.78 2.70
CA ASN A 179 -8.85 7.98 4.13
C ASN A 179 -7.86 8.94 4.83
N ALA A 180 -6.97 9.59 4.08
CA ALA A 180 -5.90 10.44 4.62
C ALA A 180 -6.40 11.51 5.62
N SER A 181 -7.51 12.21 5.32
CA SER A 181 -8.07 13.21 6.24
C SER A 181 -8.50 12.62 7.58
N GLY A 182 -9.13 11.43 7.55
CA GLY A 182 -9.55 10.73 8.76
C GLY A 182 -8.36 10.20 9.56
N ALA A 183 -7.32 9.69 8.88
CA ALA A 183 -6.10 9.22 9.51
C ALA A 183 -5.31 10.37 10.17
N LEU A 184 -5.21 11.52 9.50
CA LEU A 184 -4.58 12.71 10.07
C LEU A 184 -5.37 13.25 11.27
N GLN A 185 -6.70 13.34 11.19
CA GLN A 185 -7.51 13.75 12.34
C GLN A 185 -7.30 12.80 13.53
N TRP A 186 -7.36 11.48 13.29
CA TRP A 186 -7.10 10.46 14.30
C TRP A 186 -5.71 10.61 14.95
N ALA A 187 -4.71 10.98 14.16
CA ALA A 187 -3.34 11.17 14.62
C ALA A 187 -3.19 12.46 15.44
N PHE A 188 -3.79 13.57 15.01
CA PHE A 188 -3.78 14.83 15.78
C PHE A 188 -4.50 14.70 17.13
N ASP A 189 -5.63 13.99 17.18
CA ASP A 189 -6.34 13.71 18.44
C ASP A 189 -5.45 12.97 19.45
N ARG A 190 -4.52 12.15 18.97
CA ARG A 190 -3.55 11.38 19.78
C ARG A 190 -2.27 12.14 20.07
N ALA A 191 -1.90 13.07 19.19
CA ALA A 191 -0.76 13.95 19.38
C ALA A 191 -0.99 14.91 20.55
N GLY A 192 -2.24 15.30 20.81
CA GLY A 192 -2.61 16.22 21.88
C GLY A 192 -2.42 17.68 21.50
N GLU A 193 -2.81 18.59 22.40
CA GLU A 193 -2.63 20.03 22.19
C GLU A 193 -1.15 20.37 22.13
N GLY A 194 -0.72 21.03 21.05
CA GLY A 194 0.69 21.31 20.77
C GLY A 194 1.48 20.12 20.22
N GLY A 195 0.83 18.97 19.98
CA GLY A 195 1.41 17.83 19.29
C GLY A 195 1.58 18.04 17.78
N SER A 196 2.21 17.09 17.10
CA SER A 196 2.45 17.16 15.65
C SER A 196 2.38 15.79 14.99
N VAL A 197 2.22 15.78 13.67
CA VAL A 197 2.18 14.56 12.86
C VAL A 197 3.32 14.56 11.84
N LEU A 198 4.09 13.48 11.78
CA LEU A 198 5.06 13.23 10.71
C LEU A 198 4.40 12.38 9.62
N PHE A 199 4.16 12.98 8.44
CA PHE A 199 3.57 12.29 7.30
C PHE A 199 4.62 11.93 6.24
N PHE A 200 4.64 10.69 5.77
CA PHE A 200 5.58 10.21 4.75
C PHE A 200 5.01 9.04 3.92
N PRO A 201 5.63 8.64 2.78
CA PRO A 201 6.65 9.38 2.04
C PRO A 201 6.08 10.48 1.14
N ASP A 202 4.77 10.47 0.85
CA ASP A 202 4.16 11.41 -0.10
C ASP A 202 3.90 12.79 0.54
N GLN A 203 4.84 13.71 0.33
CA GLN A 203 4.71 15.10 0.81
C GLN A 203 3.47 15.83 0.25
N HIS A 204 2.99 15.47 -0.94
CA HIS A 204 1.87 16.17 -1.58
C HIS A 204 0.55 15.71 -0.99
N LEU A 205 0.39 14.41 -0.77
CA LEU A 205 -0.77 13.89 -0.04
C LEU A 205 -0.83 14.53 1.36
N GLY A 206 0.27 14.46 2.12
CA GLY A 206 0.33 15.04 3.47
C GLY A 206 0.03 16.55 3.50
N ARG A 207 0.72 17.35 2.67
CA ARG A 207 0.54 18.81 2.64
C ARG A 207 -0.84 19.23 2.16
N ASN A 208 -1.35 18.62 1.10
CA ASN A 208 -2.67 19.01 0.55
C ASN A 208 -3.80 18.63 1.52
N THR A 209 -3.69 17.46 2.17
CA THR A 209 -4.66 17.08 3.20
C THR A 209 -4.58 18.01 4.40
N GLY A 210 -3.37 18.34 4.89
CA GLY A 210 -3.17 19.32 5.98
C GLY A 210 -3.77 20.70 5.65
N ALA A 211 -3.48 21.23 4.46
CA ALA A 211 -4.03 22.50 4.00
C ALA A 211 -5.58 22.45 3.94
N SER A 212 -6.17 21.35 3.48
CA SER A 212 -7.64 21.18 3.49
C SER A 212 -8.25 21.15 4.89
N MET A 213 -7.46 20.79 5.90
CA MET A 213 -7.83 20.78 7.32
C MET A 213 -7.57 22.13 8.02
N GLY A 214 -7.00 23.11 7.31
CA GLY A 214 -6.64 24.42 7.87
C GLY A 214 -5.34 24.43 8.67
N ILE A 215 -4.44 23.47 8.39
CA ILE A 215 -3.11 23.38 8.97
C ILE A 215 -2.13 24.03 7.98
N ASP A 216 -1.50 25.13 8.40
CA ASP A 216 -0.52 25.91 7.62
C ASP A 216 0.93 25.58 8.01
#